data_AF-A0A016WBA4-F1
#
_entry.id   AF-A0A016WBA4-F1
#
_cell.length_a   1.000
_cell.length_b   1.000
_cell.length_c   1.000
_cell.angle_alpha   90.00
_cell.angle_beta   90.00
_cell.angle_gamma   90.00
#
_symmetry.space_group_name_H-M   'P 1'
#
loop_
_entity.id
_entity.type
_entity.pdbx_description
1 polymer ?
#
loop_
_entity_poly.entity_id
_entity_poly.type
_entity_poly.pdbx_seq_one_letter_code
_entity_poly.pdbx_strand_id
1 'polypeptide(L)'
;MDMSATATPLKFFLCRNFHSTAGVPKYCILVKIPSSMISLIVFIACFTAANACSCQRRELKDAFCNSDIVTMARVESIDKSDTSIGGAVNYGIWHLRTWKGLDKVNVTSVLTTSNSIDACGKIDLEQDMDYVLTGKLKDNGEISFTSCDFVNRWSEVTGSEMDLLRDLREGTKKCQSS
;
A
#
# COMPACT_ATOMS: atom_id res chain seq x y z
N MET A 1 -23.99 -47.38 25.77
CA MET A 1 -23.95 -46.31 26.78
C MET A 1 -23.89 -45.00 26.02
N ASP A 2 -25.07 -44.47 25.73
CA ASP A 2 -25.28 -43.24 24.98
C ASP A 2 -24.82 -42.03 25.79
N MET A 3 -23.95 -41.22 25.21
CA MET A 3 -23.56 -39.92 25.75
C MET A 3 -24.36 -38.84 25.01
N SER A 4 -25.52 -38.51 25.57
CA SER A 4 -26.34 -37.38 25.13
C SER A 4 -25.67 -36.08 25.58
N ALA A 5 -25.05 -35.36 24.63
CA ALA A 5 -24.54 -34.02 24.85
C ALA A 5 -25.66 -33.01 24.56
N THR A 6 -26.28 -32.49 25.62
CA THR A 6 -27.27 -31.41 25.55
C THR A 6 -26.55 -30.08 25.24
N ALA A 7 -26.49 -29.72 23.97
CA ALA A 7 -25.97 -28.43 23.52
C ALA A 7 -26.90 -27.29 23.97
N THR A 8 -26.43 -26.48 24.92
CA THR A 8 -27.12 -25.25 25.34
C THR A 8 -26.79 -24.13 24.34
N PRO A 9 -27.78 -23.39 23.80
CA PRO A 9 -27.49 -22.32 22.87
C PRO A 9 -26.81 -21.14 23.58
N LEU A 10 -25.62 -20.76 23.12
CA LEU A 10 -24.95 -19.51 23.53
C LEU A 10 -25.79 -18.32 23.07
N LYS A 11 -26.24 -17.50 24.03
CA LYS A 11 -26.86 -16.18 23.75
C LYS A 11 -25.76 -15.16 23.50
N PHE A 12 -25.59 -14.74 22.26
CA PHE A 12 -24.73 -13.60 21.91
C PHE A 12 -25.51 -12.29 22.05
N PHE A 13 -24.94 -11.33 22.77
CA PHE A 13 -25.43 -9.95 22.83
C PHE A 13 -24.63 -9.11 21.84
N LEU A 14 -25.23 -8.73 20.70
CA LEU A 14 -24.66 -7.74 19.80
C LEU A 14 -25.06 -6.34 20.27
N CYS A 15 -24.15 -5.67 20.98
CA CYS A 15 -24.28 -4.25 21.28
C CYS A 15 -23.55 -3.44 20.20
N ARG A 16 -24.30 -2.73 19.35
CA ARG A 16 -23.73 -1.78 18.40
C ARG A 16 -23.30 -0.52 19.17
N ASN A 17 -22.01 -0.34 19.39
CA ASN A 17 -21.47 0.92 19.92
C ASN A 17 -21.56 1.98 18.81
N PHE A 18 -22.65 2.75 18.80
CA PHE A 18 -22.78 3.95 18.01
C PHE A 18 -22.16 5.11 18.78
N HIS A 19 -21.17 5.77 18.19
CA HIS A 19 -20.47 6.90 18.80
C HIS A 19 -21.45 8.06 19.08
N SER A 20 -21.27 8.65 20.24
CA SER A 20 -22.21 9.51 20.96
C SER A 20 -22.63 10.77 20.19
N THR A 21 -23.93 10.91 19.87
CA THR A 21 -24.64 12.19 19.90
C THR A 21 -26.07 11.95 20.43
N ALA A 22 -26.44 12.78 21.40
CA ALA A 22 -27.66 12.84 22.21
C ALA A 22 -28.89 11.98 21.80
N GLY A 23 -29.36 11.12 22.73
CA GLY A 23 -30.81 10.95 22.97
C GLY A 23 -31.57 9.79 22.30
N VAL A 24 -30.93 8.73 21.80
CA VAL A 24 -31.64 7.59 21.19
C VAL A 24 -31.69 6.37 22.14
N PRO A 25 -32.85 5.70 22.33
CA PRO A 25 -32.93 4.51 23.17
C PRO A 25 -32.03 3.38 22.65
N LYS A 26 -31.17 2.85 23.52
CA LYS A 26 -30.35 1.66 23.26
C LYS A 26 -31.29 0.46 23.12
N TYR A 27 -31.55 0.03 21.89
CA TYR A 27 -32.30 -1.20 21.64
C TYR A 27 -31.33 -2.35 21.40
N CYS A 28 -31.29 -3.30 22.34
CA CYS A 28 -30.58 -4.56 22.15
C CYS A 28 -31.56 -5.56 21.54
N ILE A 29 -31.41 -5.87 20.25
CA ILE A 29 -32.22 -6.90 19.60
C ILE A 29 -31.64 -8.27 19.98
N LEU A 30 -32.46 -9.10 20.63
CA LEU A 30 -32.08 -10.46 20.98
C LEU A 30 -32.28 -11.36 19.75
N VAL A 31 -31.22 -11.51 18.95
CA VAL A 31 -31.24 -12.37 17.76
C VAL A 31 -30.91 -13.80 18.17
N LYS A 32 -31.86 -14.71 17.97
CA LYS A 32 -31.67 -16.14 18.23
C LYS A 32 -31.08 -16.79 16.98
N ILE A 33 -29.76 -16.78 16.88
CA ILE A 33 -29.04 -17.33 15.73
C ILE A 33 -28.96 -18.86 15.90
N PRO A 34 -29.46 -19.67 14.95
CA PRO A 34 -29.34 -21.13 15.02
C PRO A 34 -27.86 -21.53 14.96
N SER A 35 -27.47 -22.56 15.72
CA SER A 35 -26.08 -23.00 15.89
C SER A 35 -25.34 -23.27 14.57
N SER A 36 -26.08 -23.64 13.51
CA SER A 36 -25.56 -23.85 12.16
C SER A 36 -25.09 -22.56 11.47
N MET A 37 -25.68 -21.40 11.79
CA MET A 37 -25.34 -20.11 11.18
C MET A 37 -24.22 -19.36 11.92
N ILE A 38 -23.91 -19.74 13.16
CA ILE A 38 -22.81 -19.14 13.94
C ILE A 38 -21.47 -19.40 13.24
N SER A 39 -21.28 -20.61 12.71
CA SER A 39 -20.08 -20.97 11.95
C SER A 39 -19.89 -20.03 10.76
N LEU A 40 -20.93 -19.84 9.94
CA LEU A 40 -20.87 -18.97 8.76
C LEU A 40 -20.53 -17.51 9.10
N ILE A 41 -21.10 -16.97 10.18
CA ILE A 41 -20.86 -15.59 10.62
C ILE A 41 -19.42 -15.42 11.12
N VAL A 42 -18.88 -16.39 11.85
CA VAL A 42 -17.47 -16.38 12.30
C VAL A 42 -16.52 -16.47 11.10
N PHE A 43 -16.82 -17.28 10.09
CA PHE A 43 -16.03 -17.35 8.87
C PHE A 43 -16.04 -16.02 8.10
N ILE A 44 -17.20 -15.38 7.92
CA ILE A 44 -17.30 -14.10 7.20
C ILE A 44 -16.59 -12.96 7.95
N ALA A 45 -16.72 -12.90 9.29
CA ALA A 45 -16.03 -11.88 10.10
C ALA A 45 -14.50 -12.02 10.03
N CYS A 46 -13.98 -13.24 9.89
CA CYS A 46 -12.54 -13.50 9.74
C CYS A 46 -12.00 -13.01 8.39
N PHE A 47 -12.77 -13.15 7.31
CA PHE A 47 -12.39 -12.63 5.98
C PHE A 47 -12.34 -11.11 5.91
N THR A 48 -13.18 -10.40 6.69
CA THR A 48 -13.16 -8.93 6.73
C THR A 48 -12.02 -8.32 7.55
N ALA A 49 -11.25 -9.13 8.28
CA ALA A 49 -10.14 -8.68 9.12
C ALA A 49 -8.76 -8.78 8.45
N ALA A 50 -8.66 -9.44 7.29
CA ALA A 50 -7.41 -9.60 6.56
C ALA A 50 -7.31 -8.56 5.42
N ASN A 51 -6.98 -7.31 5.77
CA ASN A 51 -6.67 -6.29 4.78
C ASN A 51 -5.20 -6.42 4.35
N ALA A 52 -4.87 -7.43 3.54
CA ALA A 52 -3.56 -7.50 2.90
C ALA A 52 -3.50 -6.58 1.67
N CYS A 53 -2.32 -6.05 1.36
CA CYS A 53 -2.10 -5.29 0.13
C CYS A 53 -2.35 -6.20 -1.10
N SER A 54 -3.31 -5.82 -1.95
CA SER A 54 -3.83 -6.67 -3.05
C SER A 54 -3.41 -6.23 -4.47
N CYS A 55 -2.43 -5.34 -4.59
CA CYS A 55 -2.04 -4.81 -5.88
C CYS A 55 -1.09 -5.75 -6.65
N GLN A 56 -1.17 -5.67 -7.99
CA GLN A 56 -0.16 -6.25 -8.85
C GLN A 56 1.00 -5.27 -9.02
N ARG A 57 2.23 -5.76 -8.84
CA ARG A 57 3.44 -4.98 -9.15
C ARG A 57 3.42 -4.60 -10.63
N ARG A 58 3.55 -3.30 -10.91
CA ARG A 58 3.48 -2.81 -12.30
C ARG A 58 4.73 -3.21 -13.07
N GLU A 59 4.53 -3.66 -14.31
CA GLU A 59 5.61 -3.75 -15.27
C GLU A 59 6.18 -2.35 -15.55
N LEU A 60 7.44 -2.27 -15.93
CA LEU A 60 8.15 -1.00 -16.06
C LEU A 60 7.49 -0.02 -17.03
N LYS A 61 6.96 -0.51 -18.16
CA LYS A 61 6.25 0.33 -19.12
C LYS A 61 5.01 0.97 -18.50
N ASP A 62 4.18 0.17 -17.84
CA ASP A 62 2.95 0.64 -17.20
C ASP A 62 3.25 1.54 -16.00
N ALA A 63 4.29 1.23 -15.24
CA ALA A 63 4.78 2.08 -14.17
C ALA A 63 5.24 3.44 -14.69
N PHE A 64 6.01 3.48 -15.78
CA PHE A 64 6.46 4.72 -16.42
C PHE A 64 5.27 5.56 -16.91
N CYS A 65 4.29 4.93 -17.55
CA CYS A 65 3.16 5.63 -18.13
C CYS A 65 2.24 6.22 -17.07
N ASN A 66 2.00 5.47 -15.99
CA ASN A 66 1.05 5.84 -14.95
C ASN A 66 1.66 6.61 -13.77
N SER A 67 2.97 6.88 -13.74
CA SER A 67 3.64 7.67 -12.70
C SER A 67 3.86 9.12 -13.13
N ASP A 68 4.16 10.01 -12.19
CA ASP A 68 4.53 11.40 -12.51
C ASP A 68 6.04 11.55 -12.58
N ILE A 69 6.75 10.79 -11.74
CA ILE A 69 8.21 10.74 -11.66
C ILE A 69 8.71 9.33 -11.97
N VAL A 70 9.77 9.25 -12.79
CA VAL A 70 10.55 8.03 -13.01
C VAL A 70 12.03 8.38 -12.89
N THR A 71 12.70 7.80 -11.90
CA THR A 71 14.06 8.21 -11.54
C THR A 71 14.90 7.06 -11.02
N MET A 72 16.20 7.16 -11.26
CA MET A 72 17.23 6.47 -10.50
C MET A 72 17.67 7.42 -9.39
N ALA A 73 17.65 6.95 -8.16
CA ALA A 73 18.01 7.75 -7.00
C ALA A 73 18.71 6.91 -5.93
N ARG A 74 19.59 7.57 -5.18
CA ARG A 74 20.21 7.02 -3.98
C ARG A 74 19.36 7.35 -2.76
N VAL A 75 19.21 6.41 -1.84
CA VAL A 75 18.61 6.69 -0.53
C VAL A 75 19.68 7.26 0.40
N GLU A 76 19.54 8.51 0.81
CA GLU A 76 20.50 9.20 1.69
C GLU A 76 20.10 9.11 3.16
N SER A 77 18.80 9.06 3.45
CA SER A 77 18.30 8.98 4.83
C SER A 77 16.98 8.20 4.91
N ILE A 78 16.75 7.57 6.06
CA ILE A 78 15.52 6.81 6.34
C ILE A 78 14.91 7.33 7.65
N ASP A 79 13.67 7.80 7.59
CA ASP A 79 12.88 8.18 8.76
C ASP A 79 11.66 7.25 8.92
N LYS A 80 11.70 6.47 10.00
CA LYS A 80 10.64 5.53 10.42
C LYS A 80 10.03 5.93 11.77
N SER A 81 10.15 7.20 12.16
CA SER A 81 9.70 7.69 13.47
C SER A 81 8.17 7.68 13.64
N ASP A 82 7.43 7.85 12.55
CA ASP A 82 5.97 7.77 12.57
C ASP A 82 5.48 6.32 12.62
N THR A 83 5.29 5.85 13.85
CA THR A 83 4.79 4.51 14.19
C THR A 83 3.28 4.47 14.44
N SER A 84 2.58 5.57 14.17
CA SER A 84 1.13 5.63 14.35
C SER A 84 0.41 4.72 13.34
N ILE A 85 -0.83 4.34 13.66
CA ILE A 85 -1.67 3.57 12.73
C ILE A 85 -1.97 4.45 11.51
N GLY A 86 -1.48 4.03 10.34
CA GLY A 86 -1.56 4.83 9.11
C GLY A 86 -0.46 5.87 8.97
N GLY A 87 0.59 5.78 9.79
CA GLY A 87 1.78 6.61 9.68
C GLY A 87 2.59 6.34 8.42
N ALA A 88 3.62 7.16 8.22
CA ALA A 88 4.44 7.11 7.00
C ALA A 88 5.92 6.83 7.27
N VAL A 89 6.59 6.22 6.30
CA VAL A 89 8.04 6.13 6.23
C VAL A 89 8.52 7.09 5.15
N ASN A 90 9.50 7.91 5.49
CA ASN A 90 10.09 8.89 4.60
C ASN A 90 11.53 8.51 4.26
N TYR A 91 11.87 8.59 2.99
CA TYR A 91 13.20 8.37 2.46
C TYR A 91 13.71 9.68 1.86
N GLY A 92 14.81 10.20 2.38
CA GLY A 92 15.54 11.26 1.70
C GLY A 92 16.27 10.66 0.52
N ILE A 93 16.02 11.16 -0.69
CA ILE A 93 16.62 10.62 -1.91
C ILE A 93 17.42 11.68 -2.67
N TRP A 94 18.53 11.26 -3.26
CA TRP A 94 19.33 12.05 -4.19
C TRP A 94 19.11 11.54 -5.62
N HIS A 95 18.61 12.39 -6.51
CA HIS A 95 18.34 12.02 -7.89
C HIS A 95 19.65 11.90 -8.69
N LEU A 96 19.93 10.69 -9.21
CA LEU A 96 21.10 10.42 -10.05
C LEU A 96 20.77 10.56 -11.54
N ARG A 97 19.55 10.17 -11.93
CA ARG A 97 19.03 10.29 -13.30
C ARG A 97 17.51 10.27 -13.29
N THR A 98 16.87 11.19 -13.99
CA THR A 98 15.41 11.24 -14.10
C THR A 98 14.99 11.10 -15.55
N TRP A 99 14.10 10.14 -15.83
CA TRP A 99 13.55 9.89 -17.17
C TRP A 99 12.20 10.57 -17.39
N LYS A 100 11.45 10.83 -16.31
CA LYS A 100 10.14 11.50 -16.35
C LYS A 100 9.99 12.45 -15.16
N GLY A 101 9.51 13.66 -15.42
CA GLY A 101 9.22 14.67 -14.39
C GLY A 101 10.44 15.40 -13.83
N LEU A 102 11.53 15.51 -14.60
CA LEU A 102 12.74 16.24 -14.21
C LEU A 102 12.46 17.71 -13.87
N ASP A 103 11.51 18.33 -14.56
CA ASP A 103 11.05 19.71 -14.34
C ASP A 103 10.24 19.89 -13.04
N LYS A 104 9.88 18.81 -12.37
CA LYS A 104 8.99 18.82 -11.19
C LYS A 104 9.68 18.49 -9.88
N VAL A 105 10.96 18.10 -9.93
CA VAL A 105 11.73 17.65 -8.77
C VAL A 105 13.03 18.42 -8.66
N ASN A 106 13.49 18.59 -7.42
CA ASN A 106 14.82 19.11 -7.15
C ASN A 106 15.87 17.99 -7.21
N VAL A 107 17.14 18.36 -7.02
CA VAL A 107 18.25 17.38 -6.93
C VAL A 107 18.01 16.38 -5.79
N THR A 108 17.39 16.83 -4.70
CA THR A 108 16.92 16.00 -3.60
C THR A 108 15.41 16.06 -3.46
N SER A 109 14.81 14.95 -3.07
CA SER A 109 13.37 14.85 -2.80
C SER A 109 13.12 13.95 -1.59
N VAL A 110 11.89 14.03 -1.06
CA VAL A 110 11.39 13.08 -0.06
C VAL A 110 10.47 12.09 -0.75
N LEU A 111 10.77 10.81 -0.56
CA LEU A 111 9.97 9.69 -1.04
C LEU A 111 9.21 9.08 0.15
N THR A 112 7.88 9.03 0.06
CA THR A 112 7.00 8.69 1.19
C THR A 112 6.13 7.48 0.87
N THR A 113 6.05 6.54 1.81
CA THR A 113 5.18 5.36 1.73
C THR A 113 4.51 5.07 3.07
N SER A 114 3.51 4.19 3.08
CA SER A 114 2.89 3.73 4.33
C SER A 114 3.89 2.99 5.21
N ASN A 115 3.77 3.15 6.53
CA ASN A 115 4.59 2.41 7.50
C ASN A 115 4.19 0.94 7.67
N SER A 116 3.13 0.48 6.99
CA SER A 116 2.61 -0.88 7.07
C SER A 116 2.58 -1.58 5.71
N ILE A 117 3.05 -2.83 5.67
CA ILE A 117 3.02 -3.71 4.49
C ILE A 117 1.58 -3.98 4.04
N ASP A 118 0.65 -4.11 5.00
CA ASP A 118 -0.77 -4.33 4.75
C ASP A 118 -1.42 -3.16 3.99
N ALA A 119 -0.90 -1.96 4.19
CA ALA A 119 -1.29 -0.74 3.48
C ALA A 119 -0.37 -0.44 2.28
N CYS A 120 0.25 -1.48 1.69
CA CYS A 120 1.15 -1.39 0.54
C CYS A 120 2.40 -0.53 0.78
N GLY A 121 2.86 -0.45 2.03
CA GLY A 121 4.10 0.23 2.40
C GLY A 121 5.33 -0.49 1.87
N LYS A 122 6.25 0.26 1.26
CA LYS A 122 7.56 -0.25 0.82
C LYS A 122 8.65 0.16 1.82
N ILE A 123 8.74 -0.59 2.93
CA ILE A 123 9.51 -0.21 4.12
C ILE A 123 10.96 -0.77 4.17
N ASP A 124 11.39 -1.46 3.12
CA ASP A 124 12.62 -2.26 3.03
C ASP A 124 13.71 -1.62 2.14
N LEU A 125 13.59 -0.33 1.79
CA LEU A 125 14.70 0.38 1.16
C LEU A 125 15.86 0.58 2.14
N GLU A 126 17.07 0.46 1.63
CA GLU A 126 18.31 0.56 2.39
C GLU A 126 19.02 1.89 2.11
N GLN A 127 19.66 2.44 3.13
CA GLN A 127 20.46 3.66 3.01
C GLN A 127 21.71 3.38 2.16
N ASP A 128 22.17 4.39 1.44
CA ASP A 128 23.31 4.39 0.52
C ASP A 128 23.18 3.46 -0.70
N MET A 129 21.97 2.94 -0.94
CA MET A 129 21.67 2.07 -2.08
C MET A 129 20.94 2.85 -3.19
N ASP A 130 21.26 2.47 -4.43
CA ASP A 130 20.67 3.04 -5.64
C ASP A 130 19.45 2.24 -6.10
N TYR A 131 18.36 2.92 -6.40
CA TYR A 131 17.11 2.33 -6.86
C TYR A 131 16.61 3.00 -8.13
N VAL A 132 16.04 2.22 -9.03
CA VAL A 132 15.15 2.74 -10.08
C VAL A 132 13.73 2.63 -9.56
N LEU A 133 13.06 3.77 -9.47
CA LEU A 133 11.74 3.86 -8.89
C LEU A 133 10.80 4.77 -9.67
N THR A 134 9.51 4.48 -9.48
CA THR A 134 8.40 5.28 -10.02
C THR A 134 7.53 5.77 -8.87
N GLY A 135 6.93 6.95 -9.03
CA GLY A 135 6.08 7.52 -8.00
C GLY A 135 5.16 8.63 -8.49
N LYS A 136 4.24 9.01 -7.61
CA LYS A 136 3.28 10.09 -7.81
C LYS A 136 3.70 11.32 -7.03
N LEU A 137 3.68 12.47 -7.69
CA LEU A 137 4.04 13.73 -7.07
C LEU A 137 2.83 14.27 -6.30
N LYS A 138 3.00 14.54 -5.02
CA LYS A 138 2.00 15.21 -4.19
C LYS A 138 2.11 16.73 -4.32
N ASP A 139 1.06 17.44 -3.91
CA ASP A 139 1.01 18.91 -3.94
C ASP A 139 2.10 19.59 -3.09
N ASN A 140 2.60 18.90 -2.06
CA ASN A 140 3.69 19.38 -1.20
C ASN A 140 5.10 19.11 -1.77
N GLY A 141 5.21 18.55 -2.98
CA GLY A 141 6.47 18.21 -3.63
C GLY A 141 7.08 16.87 -3.21
N GLU A 142 6.46 16.13 -2.29
CA GLU A 142 6.88 14.76 -1.96
C GLU A 142 6.49 13.79 -3.08
N ILE A 143 7.27 12.72 -3.19
CA ILE A 143 6.98 11.61 -4.10
C ILE A 143 6.33 10.50 -3.27
N SER A 144 5.03 10.26 -3.46
CA SER A 144 4.36 9.07 -2.93
C SER A 144 4.66 7.84 -3.78
N PHE A 145 4.90 6.72 -3.10
CA PHE A 145 5.06 5.42 -3.73
C PHE A 145 4.62 4.29 -2.80
N THR A 146 4.43 3.11 -3.38
CA THR A 146 3.93 1.91 -2.73
C THR A 146 4.74 0.69 -3.14
N SER A 147 4.51 -0.44 -2.49
CA SER A 147 5.06 -1.74 -2.90
C SER A 147 4.58 -2.21 -4.29
N CYS A 148 3.54 -1.58 -4.84
CA CYS A 148 2.94 -1.86 -6.14
C CYS A 148 3.66 -1.15 -7.29
N ASP A 149 4.36 -0.06 -6.98
CA ASP A 149 5.10 0.71 -7.96
C ASP A 149 6.36 -0.04 -8.38
N PHE A 150 6.94 0.35 -9.50
CA PHE A 150 8.22 -0.20 -9.90
C PHE A 150 9.30 0.39 -8.98
N VAL A 151 9.94 -0.47 -8.18
CA VAL A 151 11.01 -0.11 -7.23
C VAL A 151 12.01 -1.27 -7.15
N ASN A 152 13.06 -1.21 -7.95
CA ASN A 152 14.11 -2.24 -7.98
C ASN A 152 15.45 -1.62 -7.61
N ARG A 153 16.36 -2.39 -6.99
CA ARG A 153 17.75 -1.92 -6.86
C ARG A 153 18.32 -1.73 -8.25
N TRP A 154 19.19 -0.75 -8.42
CA TRP A 154 19.88 -0.51 -9.69
C TRP A 154 20.57 -1.78 -10.23
N SER A 155 21.18 -2.57 -9.34
CA SER A 155 21.83 -3.85 -9.69
C SER A 155 20.90 -4.93 -10.23
N GLU A 156 19.59 -4.81 -9.99
CA GLU A 156 18.56 -5.77 -10.40
C GLU A 156 17.85 -5.34 -11.70
N VAL A 157 18.09 -4.11 -12.16
CA VAL A 157 17.46 -3.61 -13.39
C VAL A 157 18.24 -4.12 -14.61
N THR A 158 17.53 -4.77 -15.51
CA THR A 158 18.08 -5.40 -16.70
C THR A 158 18.43 -4.38 -17.79
N GLY A 159 19.30 -4.78 -18.71
CA GLY A 159 19.63 -3.95 -19.89
C GLY A 159 18.39 -3.61 -20.73
N SER A 160 17.47 -4.56 -20.91
CA SER A 160 16.22 -4.33 -21.63
C SER A 160 15.29 -3.33 -20.94
N GLU A 161 15.28 -3.29 -19.61
CA GLU A 161 14.55 -2.29 -18.85
C GLU A 161 15.17 -0.89 -18.99
N MET A 162 16.50 -0.79 -18.99
CA MET A 162 17.19 0.49 -19.26
C MET A 162 16.92 1.02 -20.66
N ASP A 163 16.99 0.14 -21.66
CA ASP A 163 16.67 0.49 -23.03
C ASP A 163 15.21 0.94 -23.16
N LEU A 164 14.28 0.24 -22.49
CA LEU A 164 12.88 0.63 -22.45
C LEU A 164 12.66 2.01 -21.80
N LEU A 165 13.35 2.33 -20.70
CA LEU A 165 13.29 3.65 -20.07
C LEU A 165 13.81 4.76 -21.00
N ARG A 166 14.91 4.48 -21.73
CA ARG A 166 15.46 5.40 -22.73
C ARG A 166 14.45 5.63 -23.86
N ASP A 167 13.91 4.55 -24.42
CA ASP A 167 12.94 4.59 -25.51
C ASP A 167 11.67 5.36 -25.13
N LEU A 168 11.16 5.15 -23.91
CA LEU A 168 9.97 5.84 -23.40
C LEU A 168 10.23 7.33 -23.17
N ARG A 169 11.40 7.69 -22.64
CA ARG A 169 11.81 9.10 -22.46
C ARG A 169 11.95 9.83 -23.79
N GLU A 170 12.56 9.17 -24.77
CA GLU A 170 12.79 9.75 -26.12
C GLU A 170 11.52 9.72 -26.98
N GLY A 171 10.47 9.03 -26.53
CA GLY A 171 9.21 8.92 -27.24
C GLY A 171 9.22 7.95 -28.42
N THR A 172 10.28 7.15 -28.58
CA THR A 172 10.37 6.09 -29.60
C THR A 172 9.42 4.94 -29.27
N LYS A 173 9.22 4.66 -27.97
CA LYS A 173 8.09 3.87 -27.45
C LYS A 173 7.08 4.79 -26.79
N LYS A 174 5.79 4.47 -26.97
CA LYS A 174 4.68 5.24 -26.41
C LYS A 174 3.91 4.45 -25.36
N CYS A 175 3.37 5.19 -24.40
CA CYS A 175 2.29 4.71 -23.56
C CYS A 175 1.08 4.41 -24.43
N GLN A 176 0.42 3.27 -24.17
CA GLN A 176 -0.85 3.00 -24.85
C GLN A 176 -1.87 4.02 -24.35
N SER A 177 -2.61 4.64 -25.27
CA SER A 177 -3.79 5.44 -24.92
C SER A 177 -4.87 4.48 -24.45
N SER A 178 -5.26 4.57 -23.18
CA SER A 178 -6.50 3.97 -22.71
C SER A 178 -7.71 4.71 -23.29
#